data_AF-A0A060RCA8-F1
#
_entry.id   AF-A0A060RCA8-F1
#
_cell.length_a   1.000
_cell.length_b   1.000
_cell.length_c   1.000
_cell.angle_alpha   90.00
_cell.angle_beta   90.00
_cell.angle_gamma   90.00
#
_symmetry.space_group_name_H-M   'P 1'
#
loop_
_entity.id
_entity.type
_entity.pdbx_description
1 polymer ?
#
loop_
_entity_poly.entity_id
_entity_poly.type
_entity_poly.pdbx_seq_one_letter_code
_entity_poly.pdbx_strand_id
1 'polypeptide(L)' 'MELLFLGGIGTTEIVLIVIVLLLMFGGKKIPELMRGAGKGIREFKSAMNEPVEQIKKELNETPEDEKKEGNK' A
#
# COMPACT_ATOMS: atom_id res chain seq x y z
N MET A 1 -33.26 22.02 -12.74
CA MET A 1 -32.46 21.35 -11.70
C MET A 1 -32.77 19.84 -11.59
N GLU A 2 -33.43 19.24 -12.58
CA GLU A 2 -33.87 17.82 -12.54
C GLU A 2 -33.03 16.89 -13.44
N LEU A 3 -32.00 17.39 -14.13
CA LEU A 3 -31.31 16.66 -15.22
C LEU A 3 -29.89 16.16 -14.89
N LEU A 4 -29.40 16.34 -13.65
CA LEU A 4 -28.05 15.89 -13.26
C LEU A 4 -28.02 14.47 -12.65
N PHE A 5 -29.16 13.95 -12.18
CA PHE A 5 -29.20 12.73 -11.36
C PHE A 5 -29.34 11.40 -12.14
N LEU A 6 -29.58 11.43 -13.46
CA LEU A 6 -29.94 10.21 -14.21
C LEU A 6 -28.76 9.53 -14.96
N GLY A 7 -27.55 10.11 -14.94
CA GLY A 7 -26.42 9.67 -15.79
C GLY A 7 -25.30 8.91 -15.07
N GLY A 8 -25.43 8.67 -13.77
CA GLY A 8 -24.34 8.21 -12.91
C GLY A 8 -23.83 9.32 -12.00
N ILE A 9 -23.02 8.95 -11.01
CA ILE A 9 -22.40 9.92 -10.10
C ILE A 9 -21.43 10.77 -10.94
N GLY A 10 -21.87 11.98 -11.31
CA GLY A 10 -21.05 12.94 -12.02
C GLY A 10 -19.94 13.48 -11.14
N THR A 11 -18.93 14.08 -11.77
CA THR A 11 -17.81 14.73 -11.06
C THR A 11 -18.30 15.78 -10.07
N THR A 12 -19.39 16.47 -10.42
CA THR A 12 -20.03 17.50 -9.57
C THR A 12 -20.61 16.92 -8.29
N GLU A 13 -21.34 15.80 -8.36
CA GLU A 13 -21.89 15.11 -7.20
C GLU A 13 -20.77 14.62 -6.26
N ILE A 14 -19.68 14.05 -6.81
CA ILE A 14 -18.53 13.63 -6.01
C ILE A 14 -17.94 14.82 -5.26
N VAL A 15 -17.73 15.95 -5.94
CA VAL A 15 -17.19 17.16 -5.31
C VAL A 15 -18.10 17.66 -4.20
N LEU A 16 -19.42 17.67 -4.39
CA LEU A 16 -20.37 18.05 -3.34
C LEU A 16 -20.30 17.13 -2.12
N ILE A 17 -20.26 15.82 -2.33
CA ILE A 17 -20.12 14.85 -1.24
C ILE A 17 -18.82 15.08 -0.47
N VAL A 18 -17.71 15.26 -1.19
CA VAL A 18 -16.39 15.53 -0.60
C VAL A 18 -16.43 16.83 0.22
N ILE A 19 -17.08 17.89 -0.27
CA ILE A 19 -17.24 19.15 0.46
C ILE A 19 -18.01 18.93 1.78
N VAL A 20 -19.13 18.21 1.74
CA VAL A 20 -19.92 17.91 2.95
C VAL A 20 -19.10 17.11 3.96
N LEU A 21 -18.35 16.10 3.50
CA LEU A 21 -17.44 15.33 4.35
C LEU A 21 -16.32 16.19 4.93
N LEU A 22 -15.75 17.12 4.14
CA LEU A 22 -14.75 18.08 4.62
C LEU A 22 -15.33 19.05 5.66
N LEU A 23 -16.60 19.44 5.57
CA LEU A 23 -17.24 20.30 6.57
C LEU A 23 -17.52 19.53 7.87
N MET A 24 -17.98 18.28 7.78
CA MET A 24 -18.23 17.45 8.96
C MET A 24 -16.95 17.02 9.68
N PHE A 25 -15.95 16.54 8.93
CA PHE A 25 -14.74 15.95 9.50
C PHE A 25 -13.56 16.94 9.53
N GLY A 26 -13.61 18.02 8.77
CA GLY A 26 -12.50 18.95 8.56
C GLY A 26 -11.53 18.44 7.47
N GLY A 27 -10.96 19.37 6.69
CA GLY A 27 -10.01 19.04 5.61
C GLY A 27 -8.71 18.36 6.07
N LYS A 28 -8.41 18.37 7.37
CA LYS A 28 -7.20 17.75 7.94
C LYS A 28 -7.37 16.28 8.28
N LYS A 29 -8.60 15.81 8.58
CA LYS A 29 -8.83 14.43 9.02
C LYS A 29 -8.61 13.40 7.92
N ILE A 30 -8.99 13.68 6.68
CA ILE A 30 -8.80 12.74 5.57
C ILE A 30 -7.30 12.47 5.30
N PRO A 31 -6.44 13.49 5.14
CA PRO A 31 -5.00 13.28 4.98
C PRO A 31 -4.35 12.60 6.19
N GLU A 32 -4.80 12.92 7.41
CA GLU A 32 -4.29 12.33 8.64
C GLU A 32 -4.59 10.84 8.74
N LEU A 33 -5.83 10.43 8.42
CA LEU A 33 -6.24 9.04 8.34
C LEU A 33 -5.49 8.27 7.24
N MET A 34 -5.33 8.88 6.06
CA MET A 34 -4.56 8.28 4.97
C MET A 34 -3.08 8.07 5.34
N ARG A 35 -2.47 9.04 6.03
CA ARG A 35 -1.09 8.91 6.52
C ARG A 35 -0.96 7.83 7.57
N GLY A 36 -1.91 7.73 8.51
CA GLY A 36 -1.94 6.67 9.52
C GLY A 36 -2.09 5.29 8.90
N ALA A 37 -3.09 5.11 8.03
CA ALA A 37 -3.33 3.86 7.33
C ALA A 37 -2.14 3.45 6.43
N GLY A 38 -1.56 4.42 5.71
CA GLY A 38 -0.40 4.17 4.84
C GLY A 38 0.85 3.72 5.61
N LYS A 39 1.09 4.31 6.80
CA LYS A 39 2.16 3.86 7.70
C LYS A 39 1.90 2.43 8.19
N GLY A 40 0.69 2.14 8.65
CA GLY A 40 0.32 0.80 9.13
C GLY A 40 0.46 -0.27 8.03
N ILE A 41 0.01 0.00 6.80
CA ILE A 41 0.17 -0.91 5.67
C ILE A 41 1.65 -1.14 5.34
N ARG A 42 2.49 -0.08 5.40
CA ARG A 42 3.93 -0.18 5.14
C ARG A 42 4.63 -1.03 6.20
N GLU A 43 4.38 -0.75 7.47
CA GLU A 43 4.94 -1.50 8.60
C GLU A 43 4.50 -2.97 8.56
N PHE A 44 3.22 -3.23 8.27
CA PHE A 44 2.69 -4.58 8.10
C PHE A 44 3.40 -5.33 6.97
N LYS A 45 3.57 -4.69 5.80
CA LYS A 45 4.29 -5.28 4.67
C LYS A 45 5.77 -5.56 5.00
N SER A 46 6.45 -4.66 5.69
CA SER A 46 7.84 -4.85 6.13
C SER A 46 7.98 -6.02 7.10
N ALA A 47 7.11 -6.10 8.12
CA ALA A 47 7.12 -7.17 9.10
C ALA A 47 6.81 -8.55 8.49
N MET A 48 6.03 -8.61 7.41
CA MET A 48 5.78 -9.85 6.68
C MET A 48 6.94 -10.26 5.76
N ASN A 49 7.72 -9.32 5.25
CA ASN A 49 8.79 -9.58 4.28
C ASN A 49 10.15 -9.81 4.95
N GLU A 50 10.46 -9.15 6.06
CA GLU A 50 11.71 -9.36 6.83
C GLU A 50 11.97 -10.83 7.19
N PRO A 51 10.99 -11.62 7.68
CA PRO A 51 11.20 -13.03 7.99
C PRO A 51 11.54 -13.85 6.74
N VAL A 52 10.92 -13.52 5.60
CA VAL A 52 11.12 -14.24 4.33
C VAL A 52 12.52 -13.95 3.78
N GLU A 53 12.98 -12.72 3.91
CA GLU A 53 14.30 -12.29 3.43
C GLU A 53 15.42 -12.83 4.33
N GLN A 54 15.22 -12.89 5.65
CA GLN A 54 16.16 -13.51 6.59
C GLN A 54 16.27 -15.03 6.36
N ILE A 55 15.14 -15.73 6.22
CA ILE A 55 15.13 -17.18 5.91
C ILE A 55 15.78 -17.46 4.55
N LYS A 56 15.54 -16.63 3.53
CA LYS A 56 16.23 -16.76 2.24
C LYS A 56 17.73 -16.53 2.33
N LYS A 57 18.18 -15.66 3.23
CA LYS A 57 19.60 -15.36 3.40
C LYS A 57 20.30 -16.49 4.14
N GLU A 58 19.68 -17.02 5.19
CA GLU A 58 20.19 -18.19 5.94
C GLU A 58 20.22 -19.48 5.09
N LEU A 59 19.24 -19.68 4.20
CA LEU A 59 19.22 -20.84 3.30
C LEU A 59 20.23 -20.78 2.15
N ASN A 60 20.71 -19.59 1.77
CA ASN A 60 21.72 -19.41 0.72
C ASN A 60 23.18 -19.36 1.26
N GLU A 61 23.38 -19.49 2.58
CA GLU A 61 24.70 -19.58 3.22
C GLU A 61 25.09 -21.04 3.56
N THR A 62 24.57 -22.02 2.80
CA THR A 62 25.20 -23.36 2.78
C THR A 62 26.44 -23.25 1.88
N PRO A 63 27.65 -23.67 2.33
CA PRO A 63 28.87 -23.50 1.56
C PRO A 63 28.78 -24.29 0.26
N GLU A 64 28.77 -23.61 -0.88
CA GLU A 64 29.14 -24.20 -2.16
C GLU A 64 30.67 -24.41 -2.19
N ASP A 65 31.14 -25.38 -1.41
CA ASP A 65 32.40 -26.07 -1.68
C ASP A 65 32.04 -27.50 -2.09
N GLU A 66 31.97 -27.74 -3.41
CA GLU A 66 32.60 -28.88 -4.07
C GLU A 66 32.12 -29.05 -5.53
N LYS A 67 33.12 -29.23 -6.43
CA LYS A 67 33.11 -29.71 -7.83
C LYS A 67 33.00 -28.61 -8.89
N LYS A 68 34.01 -28.38 -9.75
CA LYS A 68 34.93 -29.34 -10.39
C LYS A 68 36.24 -28.68 -10.80
N GLU A 69 37.31 -29.26 -10.29
CA GLU A 69 38.58 -29.40 -10.99
C GLU A 69 38.39 -30.38 -12.17
N GLY A 70 39.04 -30.12 -13.31
CA GLY A 70 39.26 -31.09 -14.39
C GLY A 70 38.34 -30.99 -15.62
N ASN A 71 38.79 -30.31 -16.67
CA ASN A 71 39.35 -31.02 -17.83
C ASN A 71 40.20 -30.07 -18.69
N LYS A 72 41.41 -30.54 -18.98
CA LYS A 72 42.37 -29.97 -19.92
C LYS A 72 42.13 -30.56 -21.31
#